data_AF-A0A5J4PG26-F1
#
_entry.id   AF-A0A5J4PG26-F1
#
_cell.length_a   1.000
_cell.length_b   1.000
_cell.length_c   1.000
_cell.angle_alpha   90.00
_cell.angle_beta   90.00
_cell.angle_gamma   90.00
#
_symmetry.space_group_name_H-M   'P 1'
#
loop_
_entity.id
_entity.type
_entity.pdbx_description
1 polymer ?
#
loop_
_entity_poly.entity_id
_entity_poly.type
_entity_poly.pdbx_seq_one_letter_code
_entity_poly.pdbx_strand_id
1 'polypeptide(L)'
;MKKTVNITFVLLLMSISIIAQNSFKMKLWKDGVPDSNGITTPMDERNGRVSNISDPDITIYPAYEAKNTGITVLICPGGGYVQLAMKHE
;
A
#
# COMPACT_ATOMS: atom_id res chain seq x y z
N MET A 1 -0.19 -28.71 -34.75
CA MET A 1 -1.34 -28.76 -33.83
C MET A 1 -0.93 -29.21 -32.42
N LYS A 2 -0.48 -30.45 -32.18
CA LYS A 2 -0.08 -30.94 -30.84
C LYS A 2 1.03 -30.09 -30.16
N LYS A 3 2.06 -29.68 -30.91
CA LYS A 3 3.15 -28.83 -30.39
C LYS A 3 2.67 -27.42 -30.00
N THR A 4 1.74 -26.87 -30.76
CA THR A 4 1.14 -25.55 -30.50
C THR A 4 0.28 -25.57 -29.24
N VAL A 5 -0.53 -26.62 -29.05
CA VAL A 5 -1.34 -26.83 -27.83
C VAL A 5 -0.46 -26.96 -26.59
N ASN A 6 0.67 -27.68 -26.68
CA ASN A 6 1.61 -27.80 -25.56
C ASN A 6 2.25 -26.45 -25.19
N ILE A 7 2.61 -25.63 -26.17
CA ILE A 7 3.19 -24.29 -25.92
C ILE A 7 2.14 -23.38 -25.25
N THR A 8 0.90 -23.39 -25.75
CA THR A 8 -0.20 -22.61 -25.15
C THR A 8 -0.47 -23.04 -23.70
N PHE A 9 -0.40 -24.34 -23.41
CA PHE A 9 -0.59 -24.87 -22.06
C PHE A 9 0.53 -24.45 -21.09
N VAL A 10 1.79 -24.46 -21.55
CA VAL A 10 2.93 -23.98 -20.75
C VAL A 10 2.83 -22.48 -20.46
N LEU A 11 2.43 -21.68 -21.44
CA LEU A 11 2.20 -20.24 -21.26
C LEU A 11 1.08 -19.94 -20.26
N LEU A 12 0.02 -20.77 -20.23
CA LEU A 12 -1.10 -20.63 -19.29
C LEU A 12 -0.72 -21.03 -17.84
N LEU A 13 0.21 -21.95 -17.66
CA LEU A 13 0.71 -22.32 -16.32
C LEU A 13 1.61 -21.24 -15.70
N MET A 14 2.29 -20.45 -16.55
CA MET A 14 3.22 -19.41 -16.10
C MET A 14 2.51 -18.12 -15.62
N SER A 15 1.25 -17.91 -16.00
CA SER A 15 0.47 -16.72 -15.61
C SER A 15 -0.05 -16.76 -14.16
N ILE A 16 0.01 -17.91 -13.49
CA ILE A 16 -0.47 -18.07 -12.10
C ILE A 16 0.51 -17.43 -11.09
N SER A 17 1.76 -17.20 -11.49
CA SER A 17 2.84 -16.74 -10.61
C SER A 17 2.86 -15.22 -10.35
N ILE A 18 1.85 -14.48 -10.78
CA ILE A 18 1.79 -13.01 -10.62
C ILE A 18 0.62 -12.66 -9.69
N ILE A 19 0.70 -13.09 -8.43
CA ILE A 19 -0.14 -12.50 -7.38
C ILE A 19 0.66 -11.33 -6.80
N ALA A 20 0.30 -10.11 -7.20
CA ALA A 20 0.80 -8.90 -6.56
C ALA A 20 0.36 -8.89 -5.09
N GLN A 21 1.18 -8.32 -4.21
CA GLN A 21 0.83 -8.20 -2.80
C GLN A 21 -0.36 -7.26 -2.65
N ASN A 22 -1.49 -7.77 -2.17
CA ASN A 22 -2.69 -6.97 -1.90
C ASN A 22 -2.45 -6.13 -0.66
N SER A 23 -2.08 -4.86 -0.83
CA SER A 23 -2.04 -3.91 0.26
C SER A 23 -3.44 -3.40 0.58
N PHE A 24 -3.65 -3.00 1.84
CA PHE A 24 -4.89 -2.39 2.26
C PHE A 24 -4.61 -1.24 3.23
N LYS A 25 -5.57 -0.30 3.31
CA LYS A 25 -5.49 0.86 4.19
C LYS A 25 -6.33 0.64 5.44
N MET A 26 -5.79 1.05 6.58
CA MET A 26 -6.45 1.04 7.87
C MET A 26 -6.33 2.43 8.50
N LYS A 27 -7.39 2.96 9.10
CA LYS A 27 -7.29 4.24 9.84
C LYS A 27 -6.29 4.12 10.98
N LEU A 28 -5.46 5.15 11.15
CA LEU A 28 -4.53 5.23 12.29
C LEU A 28 -5.32 5.29 13.60
N TRP A 29 -6.41 6.05 13.61
CA TRP A 29 -7.30 6.19 14.75
C TRP A 29 -8.69 5.66 14.41
N LYS A 30 -9.17 4.66 15.17
CA LYS A 30 -10.47 4.01 14.92
C LYS A 30 -11.65 4.95 15.18
N ASP A 31 -11.54 5.77 16.22
CA ASP A 31 -12.62 6.66 16.69
C ASP A 31 -12.45 8.10 16.17
N GLY A 32 -11.60 8.30 15.15
CA GLY A 32 -11.24 9.61 14.62
C GLY A 32 -9.98 10.19 15.27
N VAL A 33 -9.46 11.27 14.68
CA VAL A 33 -8.22 11.90 15.16
C VAL A 33 -8.46 12.52 16.55
N PRO A 34 -7.63 12.20 17.56
CA PRO A 34 -7.88 12.63 18.94
C PRO A 34 -7.77 14.15 19.13
N ASP A 35 -6.86 14.78 18.37
CA ASP A 35 -6.60 16.21 18.42
C ASP A 35 -6.64 16.81 17.02
N SER A 36 -7.06 18.08 16.91
CA SER A 36 -6.95 18.80 15.64
C SER A 36 -5.49 19.05 15.29
N ASN A 37 -5.13 18.81 14.03
CA ASN A 37 -3.83 19.17 13.47
C ASN A 37 -3.82 20.56 12.79
N GLY A 38 -4.93 21.33 12.89
CA GLY A 38 -5.06 22.68 12.32
C GLY A 38 -5.21 22.73 10.80
N ILE A 39 -5.27 21.59 10.10
CA ILE A 39 -5.41 21.54 8.65
C ILE A 39 -6.90 21.72 8.29
N THR A 40 -7.19 22.78 7.55
CA THR A 40 -8.55 23.13 7.11
C THR A 40 -8.75 22.96 5.61
N THR A 41 -7.67 22.71 4.88
CA THR A 41 -7.69 22.46 3.44
C THR A 41 -7.96 20.98 3.14
N PRO A 42 -8.60 20.65 2.01
CA PRO A 42 -8.81 19.26 1.62
C PRO A 42 -7.50 18.49 1.41
N MET A 43 -7.53 17.20 1.74
CA MET A 43 -6.47 16.25 1.40
C MET A 43 -6.28 16.19 -0.12
N ASP A 44 -5.02 16.18 -0.56
CA ASP A 44 -4.65 16.15 -1.97
C ASP A 44 -3.51 15.15 -2.19
N GLU A 45 -3.58 14.42 -3.30
CA GLU A 45 -2.55 13.45 -3.69
C GLU A 45 -2.09 13.76 -5.12
N ARG A 46 -0.81 14.15 -5.27
CA ARG A 46 -0.20 14.47 -6.56
C ARG A 46 1.24 14.01 -6.61
N ASN A 47 1.63 13.38 -7.71
CA ASN A 47 3.01 12.96 -7.99
C ASN A 47 3.66 12.14 -6.85
N GLY A 48 2.89 11.28 -6.18
CA GLY A 48 3.39 10.46 -5.07
C GLY A 48 3.66 11.25 -3.79
N ARG A 49 3.09 12.45 -3.67
CA ARG A 49 3.04 13.24 -2.45
C ARG A 49 1.59 13.36 -2.00
N VAL A 50 1.36 13.16 -0.72
CA VAL A 50 0.05 13.29 -0.09
C VAL A 50 0.12 14.48 0.86
N SER A 51 -0.76 15.46 0.73
CA SER A 51 -0.77 16.66 1.57
C SER A 51 -2.10 16.89 2.25
N ASN A 52 -2.08 17.72 3.30
CA ASN A 52 -3.27 18.11 4.07
C ASN A 52 -4.02 16.91 4.66
N ILE A 53 -3.29 16.02 5.34
CA ILE A 53 -3.86 14.80 5.90
C ILE A 53 -4.70 15.16 7.14
N SER A 54 -6.02 15.15 6.99
CA SER A 54 -6.97 15.35 8.11
C SER A 54 -7.43 14.05 8.76
N ASP A 55 -7.33 12.92 8.07
CA ASP A 55 -7.81 11.63 8.52
C ASP A 55 -6.81 10.51 8.15
N PRO A 56 -5.73 10.34 8.95
CA PRO A 56 -4.58 9.51 8.62
C PRO A 56 -4.88 8.02 8.56
N ASP A 57 -4.23 7.35 7.61
CA ASP A 57 -4.25 5.90 7.44
C ASP A 57 -2.84 5.29 7.48
N ILE A 58 -2.80 3.97 7.72
CA ILE A 58 -1.63 3.11 7.59
C ILE A 58 -1.89 2.20 6.39
N THR A 59 -0.96 2.19 5.43
CA THR A 59 -0.99 1.21 4.34
C THR A 59 -0.23 -0.04 4.76
N ILE A 60 -0.91 -1.18 4.81
CA ILE A 60 -0.38 -2.45 5.29
C ILE A 60 -0.01 -3.33 4.11
N TYR A 61 1.21 -3.85 4.13
CA TYR A 61 1.74 -4.84 3.18
C TYR A 61 1.95 -6.17 3.93
N PRO A 62 0.98 -7.10 3.92
CA PRO A 62 1.06 -8.32 4.70
C PRO A 62 2.13 -9.27 4.15
N ALA A 63 3.01 -9.78 5.00
CA ALA A 63 3.96 -10.81 4.60
C ALA A 63 3.24 -12.04 4.02
N TYR A 64 3.89 -12.74 3.10
CA TYR A 64 3.40 -14.03 2.62
C TYR A 64 3.21 -14.98 3.80
N GLU A 65 2.03 -15.60 3.91
CA GLU A 65 1.61 -16.35 5.10
C GLU A 65 2.62 -17.42 5.52
N ALA A 66 3.15 -18.20 4.57
CA ALA A 66 4.13 -19.25 4.86
C ALA A 66 5.52 -18.74 5.31
N LYS A 67 5.77 -17.42 5.19
CA LYS A 67 7.01 -16.75 5.62
C LYS A 67 6.76 -15.70 6.70
N ASN A 68 5.56 -15.64 7.24
CA ASN A 68 5.22 -14.64 8.25
C ASN A 68 5.85 -15.02 9.60
N THR A 69 6.83 -14.22 10.04
CA THR A 69 7.55 -14.42 11.32
C THR A 69 6.91 -13.67 12.49
N GLY A 70 5.83 -12.91 12.24
CA GLY A 70 5.24 -11.99 13.22
C GLY A 70 6.00 -10.67 13.37
N ILE A 71 7.08 -10.45 12.62
CA ILE A 71 7.86 -9.20 12.64
C ILE A 71 7.31 -8.23 11.60
N THR A 72 7.18 -6.96 11.97
CA THR A 72 6.70 -5.88 11.09
C THR A 72 7.68 -4.71 11.09
N VAL A 73 7.87 -4.08 9.93
CA VAL A 73 8.57 -2.81 9.79
C VAL A 73 7.54 -1.70 9.65
N LEU A 74 7.58 -0.71 10.55
CA LEU A 74 6.76 0.49 10.47
C LEU A 74 7.57 1.62 9.84
N ILE A 75 7.05 2.19 8.76
CA ILE A 75 7.65 3.34 8.07
C ILE A 75 6.80 4.57 8.41
N CYS A 76 7.42 5.57 9.04
CA CYS A 76 6.81 6.86 9.33
C CYS A 76 7.40 7.90 8.36
N PRO A 77 6.77 8.16 7.21
CA PRO A 77 7.27 9.15 6.26
C PRO A 77 7.39 10.54 6.91
N GLY A 78 8.43 11.28 6.49
CA GLY A 78 8.66 12.64 6.97
C GLY A 78 7.58 13.63 6.53
N GLY A 79 7.59 14.83 7.13
CA GLY A 79 6.71 15.96 6.76
C GLY A 79 5.35 15.99 7.46
N GLY A 80 5.08 15.04 8.35
CA GLY A 80 3.92 15.03 9.24
C GLY A 80 2.59 15.05 8.48
N TYR A 81 1.56 15.67 9.05
CA TYR A 81 0.24 15.75 8.39
C TYR A 81 0.18 16.78 7.25
N VAL A 82 1.19 17.64 7.12
CA VAL A 82 1.20 18.70 6.09
C VAL A 82 1.51 18.09 4.73
N GLN A 83 2.55 17.26 4.63
CA GLN A 83 2.92 16.61 3.38
C GLN A 83 3.80 15.38 3.59
N LEU A 84 3.37 14.23 3.07
CA LEU A 84 4.11 12.98 3.05
C LEU A 84 4.69 12.72 1.66
N ALA A 85 5.98 12.38 1.60
CA ALA A 85 6.63 11.89 0.40
C ALA A 85 6.53 10.37 0.37
N MET A 86 5.67 9.83 -0.49
CA MET A 86 5.39 8.38 -0.56
C MET A 86 6.09 7.69 -1.74
N LYS A 87 6.59 8.47 -2.70
CA LYS A 87 7.32 7.98 -3.89
C LYS A 87 8.63 8.73 -4.15
N HIS A 88 9.14 9.44 -3.15
CA HIS A 88 10.38 10.19 -3.25
C HIS A 88 11.30 9.69 -2.14
N GLU A 89 12.39 9.05 -2.57
CA GLU A 89 13.26 8.12 -1.82
C GLU A 89 12.69 6.70 -1.66
#